data_AF-A0A2P4YLL8-F1
#
_entry.id   AF-A0A2P4YLL8-F1
#
_cell.length_a   1.000
_cell.length_b   1.000
_cell.length_c   1.000
_cell.angle_alpha   90.00
_cell.angle_beta   90.00
_cell.angle_gamma   90.00
#
_symmetry.space_group_name_H-M   'P 1'
#
loop_
_entity.id
_entity.type
_entity.pdbx_description
1 polymer ?
#
loop_
_entity_poly.entity_id
_entity_poly.type
_entity_poly.pdbx_seq_one_letter_code
_entity_poly.pdbx_strand_id
1 'polypeptide(L)'
;MQYYWHDLRREPEIYSTRQSGGGSVMVWAAFCASDGNQNSERYIYTISEYLLPFIDCVYGRECVFQQDNASIHTSGATKEFLKEEKVDVMDWPITPH
;
A
#
# COMPACT_ATOMS: atom_id res chain seq x y z
N MET A 1 -7.47 -24.45 -39.11
CA MET A 1 -7.74 -23.00 -39.07
C MET A 1 -9.04 -22.81 -38.31
N GLN A 2 -8.96 -22.41 -37.04
CA GLN A 2 -10.11 -22.41 -36.13
C GLN A 2 -10.79 -21.03 -36.17
N TYR A 3 -12.09 -21.01 -36.43
CA TYR A 3 -12.93 -19.82 -36.29
C TYR A 3 -13.44 -19.77 -34.85
N TYR A 4 -12.99 -18.77 -34.09
CA TYR A 4 -13.42 -18.53 -32.71
C TYR A 4 -14.57 -17.53 -32.73
N TRP A 5 -15.78 -18.02 -32.44
CA TRP A 5 -17.00 -17.22 -32.29
C TRP A 5 -17.20 -16.89 -30.81
N HIS A 6 -17.18 -15.61 -30.46
CA HIS A 6 -17.62 -15.15 -29.14
C HIS A 6 -19.14 -14.98 -29.15
N ASP A 7 -19.85 -15.79 -28.37
CA ASP A 7 -21.27 -15.59 -28.08
C ASP A 7 -21.41 -14.47 -27.01
N LEU A 8 -22.05 -13.37 -27.39
CA LEU A 8 -22.29 -12.20 -26.53
C LEU A 8 -23.44 -12.40 -25.52
N ARG A 9 -24.02 -13.60 -25.44
CA ARG A 9 -25.15 -13.92 -24.55
C ARG A 9 -24.76 -14.70 -23.30
N ARG A 10 -23.47 -14.95 -23.04
CA ARG A 10 -23.04 -15.42 -21.72
C ARG A 10 -23.08 -14.23 -20.78
N GLU A 11 -23.89 -14.32 -19.73
CA GLU A 11 -23.72 -13.42 -18.59
C GLU A 11 -22.26 -13.52 -18.12
N PRO A 12 -21.62 -12.38 -17.77
CA PRO A 12 -20.28 -12.44 -17.21
C PRO A 12 -20.32 -13.38 -16.01
N GLU A 13 -19.47 -14.40 -16.01
CA GLU A 13 -19.25 -15.23 -14.83
C GLU A 13 -18.62 -14.32 -13.77
N ILE A 14 -19.45 -13.72 -12.94
CA ILE A 14 -19.04 -12.94 -11.79
C ILE A 14 -18.57 -13.95 -10.76
N TYR A 15 -17.27 -14.21 -10.75
CA TYR A 15 -16.64 -14.89 -9.64
C TYR A 15 -16.78 -14.00 -8.41
N SER A 16 -17.70 -14.37 -7.52
CA SER A 16 -17.76 -13.81 -6.17
C SER A 16 -16.52 -14.30 -5.41
N THR A 17 -15.47 -13.49 -5.38
CA THR A 17 -14.51 -13.57 -4.29
C THR A 17 -15.24 -13.13 -3.03
N ARG A 18 -15.13 -13.92 -1.97
CA ARG A 18 -15.73 -13.64 -0.67
C ARG A 18 -15.16 -12.31 -0.15
N GLN A 19 -15.84 -11.22 -0.43
CA GLN A 19 -15.68 -9.98 0.33
C GLN A 19 -16.27 -10.28 1.71
N SER A 20 -15.42 -10.63 2.67
CA SER A 20 -15.84 -10.63 4.07
C SER A 20 -16.43 -9.26 4.35
N GLY A 21 -17.71 -9.22 4.74
CA GLY A 21 -18.54 -8.02 4.75
C GLY A 21 -17.87 -6.80 5.40
N GLY A 22 -17.99 -5.67 4.71
CA GLY A 22 -17.37 -4.39 5.04
C GLY A 22 -16.61 -3.87 3.83
N GLY A 23 -17.25 -3.02 3.01
CA GLY A 23 -16.60 -2.46 1.82
C GLY A 23 -15.48 -1.50 2.23
N SER A 24 -14.23 -1.93 2.10
CA SER A 24 -13.05 -1.07 2.21
C SER A 24 -12.46 -0.82 0.82
N VAL A 25 -11.90 0.38 0.62
CA VAL A 25 -11.20 0.75 -0.61
C VAL A 25 -9.71 0.71 -0.33
N MET A 26 -8.96 -0.03 -1.13
CA MET A 26 -7.49 0.00 -1.11
C MET A 26 -7.00 1.00 -2.14
N VAL A 27 -6.19 1.96 -1.70
CA VAL A 27 -5.55 2.95 -2.58
C VAL A 27 -4.04 2.73 -2.55
N TRP A 28 -3.45 2.61 -3.74
CA TRP A 28 -2.01 2.50 -3.91
C TRP A 28 -1.42 3.88 -4.19
N ALA A 29 -0.49 4.31 -3.34
CA ALA A 29 0.31 5.52 -3.56
C ALA A 29 1.79 5.14 -3.64
N ALA A 30 2.53 5.76 -4.55
CA ALA A 30 3.97 5.55 -4.71
C ALA A 30 4.69 6.89 -4.54
N PHE A 31 5.73 6.89 -3.70
CA PHE A 31 6.59 8.04 -3.46
C PHE A 31 8.04 7.65 -3.75
N CYS A 32 8.82 8.57 -4.29
CA CYS A 32 10.23 8.34 -4.59
C CYS A 32 11.01 9.60 -4.28
N ALA A 33 12.09 9.48 -3.52
CA ALA A 33 13.09 10.53 -3.41
C ALA A 33 14.16 10.31 -4.49
N SER A 34 14.26 11.25 -5.42
CA SER A 34 15.20 11.22 -6.54
C SER A 34 16.61 11.54 -6.05
N ASP A 35 17.35 10.51 -5.64
CA ASP A 35 18.80 10.36 -5.88
C ASP A 35 19.34 9.14 -5.11
N GLY A 36 20.34 8.49 -5.72
CA GLY A 36 20.87 7.17 -5.36
C GLY A 36 21.03 6.87 -3.87
N ASN A 37 20.64 5.64 -3.54
CA ASN A 37 20.60 5.02 -2.21
C ASN A 37 19.65 5.70 -1.21
N GLN A 38 18.39 5.26 -1.24
CA GLN A 38 17.43 5.56 -0.18
C GLN A 38 17.93 4.94 1.13
N ASN A 39 18.14 5.77 2.15
CA ASN A 39 18.35 5.35 3.53
C ASN A 39 17.05 5.57 4.32
N SER A 40 17.02 5.14 5.59
CA SER A 40 15.84 5.30 6.45
C SER A 40 15.44 6.76 6.64
N GLU A 41 16.40 7.68 6.73
CA GLU A 41 16.13 9.12 6.92
C GLU A 41 15.40 9.73 5.72
N ARG A 42 15.83 9.42 4.48
CA ARG A 42 15.15 9.87 3.27
C ARG A 42 13.75 9.28 3.13
N TYR A 43 13.58 8.03 3.57
CA TYR A 43 12.28 7.39 3.60
C TYR A 43 11.34 8.08 4.60
N ILE A 44 11.82 8.34 5.82
CA ILE A 44 11.08 9.10 6.84
C ILE A 44 10.70 10.48 6.32
N TYR A 45 11.64 11.23 5.72
CA TYR A 45 11.36 12.52 5.09
C TYR A 45 10.28 12.43 4.02
N THR A 46 10.32 11.38 3.20
CA THR A 46 9.30 11.19 2.16
C THR A 46 7.92 10.94 2.78
N ILE A 47 7.85 10.15 3.86
CA ILE A 47 6.61 9.92 4.59
C ILE A 47 6.10 11.23 5.22
N SER A 48 6.97 11.98 5.91
CA SER A 48 6.60 13.21 6.62
C SER A 48 6.09 14.29 5.68
N GLU A 49 6.78 14.52 4.57
CA GLU A 49 6.48 15.66 3.69
C GLU A 49 5.38 15.38 2.67
N TYR A 50 5.20 14.12 2.26
CA TYR A 50 4.31 13.79 1.15
C TYR A 50 3.17 12.85 1.56
N LEU A 51 3.46 11.78 2.30
CA LEU A 51 2.43 10.77 2.61
C LEU A 51 1.47 11.25 3.71
N LEU A 52 2.00 11.70 4.85
CA LEU A 52 1.15 12.09 5.99
C LEU A 52 0.22 13.27 5.65
N PRO A 53 0.68 14.35 4.98
CA PRO A 53 -0.21 15.44 4.58
C PRO A 53 -1.29 14.96 3.60
N PHE A 54 -0.96 14.03 2.71
CA PHE A 54 -1.94 13.43 1.81
C PHE A 54 -2.98 12.60 2.56
N ILE A 55 -2.55 11.74 3.50
CA ILE A 55 -3.44 10.95 4.34
C ILE A 55 -4.36 11.86 5.17
N ASP A 56 -3.80 12.88 5.80
CA ASP A 56 -4.55 13.83 6.64
C ASP A 56 -5.61 14.58 5.82
N CYS A 57 -5.25 15.00 4.60
CA CYS A 57 -6.14 15.74 3.71
C CYS A 57 -7.28 14.86 3.15
N VAL A 58 -6.98 13.61 2.75
CA VAL A 58 -7.92 12.76 2.01
C VAL A 58 -8.70 11.81 2.90
N TYR A 59 -8.08 11.27 3.96
CA TYR A 59 -8.62 10.18 4.77
C TYR A 59 -8.71 10.50 6.27
N GLY A 60 -8.19 11.65 6.74
CA GLY A 60 -8.27 12.03 8.16
C GLY A 60 -7.63 11.03 9.13
N ARG A 61 -6.58 10.31 8.69
CA ARG A 61 -5.93 9.17 9.37
C ARG A 61 -6.80 7.93 9.62
N GLU A 62 -7.97 7.81 9.02
CA GLU A 62 -8.76 6.57 9.04
C GLU A 62 -8.26 5.58 7.97
N CYS A 63 -6.97 5.24 8.00
CA CYS A 63 -6.36 4.31 7.06
C CYS A 63 -5.27 3.43 7.69
N VAL A 64 -5.09 2.23 7.12
CA VAL A 64 -3.95 1.37 7.44
C VAL A 64 -2.90 1.55 6.35
N PHE A 65 -1.68 1.93 6.74
CA PHE A 65 -0.54 2.08 5.85
C PHE A 65 0.12 0.72 5.60
N GLN A 66 0.42 0.44 4.33
CA GLN A 66 1.06 -0.80 3.91
C GLN A 66 2.41 -0.47 3.27
N GLN A 67 3.47 -1.12 3.74
CA GLN A 67 4.84 -1.04 3.20
C GLN A 67 5.44 -2.45 3.15
N ASP A 68 6.38 -2.68 2.25
CA ASP A 68 7.12 -3.95 2.19
C ASP A 68 8.21 -4.03 3.28
N ASN A 69 8.86 -5.19 3.37
CA ASN A 69 9.89 -5.45 4.37
C ASN A 69 11.31 -5.00 3.96
N ALA A 70 11.45 -3.99 3.09
CA ALA A 70 12.77 -3.43 2.79
C ALA A 70 13.49 -2.98 4.08
N SER A 71 14.82 -3.13 4.11
CA SER A 71 15.62 -2.85 5.32
C SER A 71 15.46 -1.42 5.84
N ILE A 72 15.24 -0.46 4.94
CA ILE A 72 14.99 0.94 5.29
C ILE A 72 13.57 1.17 5.85
N HIS A 73 12.57 0.40 5.42
CA HIS A 73 11.19 0.48 5.92
C HIS A 73 11.05 -0.17 7.30
N THR A 74 11.84 -1.22 7.55
CA THR A 74 11.83 -1.99 8.81
C THR A 74 12.91 -1.54 9.80
N SER A 75 13.66 -0.48 9.47
CA SER A 75 14.69 0.10 10.33
C SER A 75 14.12 0.59 11.66
N GLY A 76 14.96 0.65 12.70
CA GLY A 76 14.55 1.16 14.02
C GLY A 76 14.01 2.60 13.94
N ALA A 77 14.71 3.47 13.21
CA ALA A 77 14.31 4.87 13.02
C ALA A 77 12.94 4.99 12.35
N THR A 78 12.69 4.22 11.29
CA THR A 78 11.40 4.25 10.58
C THR A 78 10.26 3.77 11.46
N LYS A 79 10.48 2.68 12.21
CA LYS A 79 9.48 2.13 13.14
C LYS A 79 9.16 3.10 14.28
N GLU A 80 10.17 3.76 14.82
CA GLU A 80 10.00 4.75 15.88
C GLU A 80 9.22 5.96 15.37
N PHE A 81 9.62 6.51 14.21
CA PHE A 81 8.91 7.62 13.56
C PHE A 81 7.43 7.29 13.27
N LEU A 82 7.13 6.15 12.65
CA LEU A 82 5.74 5.77 12.36
C LEU A 82 4.90 5.60 13.63
N LYS A 83 5.51 5.13 14.72
CA LYS A 83 4.87 5.02 16.03
C LYS A 83 4.60 6.40 16.65
N GLU A 84 5.55 7.34 16.56
CA GLU A 84 5.39 8.72 17.04
C GLU A 84 4.27 9.45 16.28
N GLU A 85 4.19 9.26 14.97
CA GLU A 85 3.16 9.80 14.08
C GLU A 85 1.80 9.07 14.18
N LYS A 86 1.72 8.02 15.02
CA LYS A 86 0.52 7.20 15.25
C LYS A 86 -0.05 6.63 13.95
N VAL A 87 0.83 6.23 13.03
CA VAL A 87 0.45 5.57 11.79
C VAL A 87 0.14 4.11 12.08
N ASP A 88 -1.05 3.65 11.72
CA ASP A 88 -1.39 2.22 11.75
C ASP A 88 -0.71 1.53 10.55
N VAL A 89 0.15 0.56 10.80
CA VAL A 89 0.94 -0.13 9.76
C VAL A 89 0.52 -1.59 9.71
N MET A 90 0.17 -2.05 8.52
CA MET A 90 -0.21 -3.45 8.29
C MET A 90 0.97 -4.39 8.52
N ASP A 91 0.71 -5.51 9.22
CA ASP A 91 1.66 -6.62 9.29
C ASP A 91 1.84 -7.24 7.89
N TRP A 92 3.00 -6.99 7.28
CA TRP A 92 3.32 -7.52 5.95
C TRP A 92 4.01 -8.89 6.04
N PRO A 93 3.55 -9.92 5.30
CA PRO A 93 4.15 -11.25 5.36
C PRO A 93 5.64 -11.20 5.01
N ILE A 94 6.45 -11.83 5.85
CA ILE A 94 7.87 -12.04 5.57
C ILE A 94 7.93 -13.06 4.43
N THR A 95 8.49 -12.69 3.29
CA THR A 95 8.90 -13.66 2.28
C THR A 95 10.05 -14.47 2.87
N PRO A 96 9.87 -15.79 3.13
CA PRO A 96 10.99 -16.63 3.52
C PRO A 96 11.96 -16.68 2.33
N HIS A 97 13.23 -16.39 2.59
CA HIS A 97 14.31 -16.70 1.64
C HIS A 97 14.59 -18.20 1.64
#